data_AF-A0A2E4F5V5-F1
#
_entry.id   AF-A0A2E4F5V5-F1
#
_cell.length_a   1.000
_cell.length_b   1.000
_cell.length_c   1.000
_cell.angle_alpha   90.00
_cell.angle_beta   90.00
_cell.angle_gamma   90.00
#
_symmetry.space_group_name_H-M   'P 1'
#
loop_
_entity.id
_entity.type
_entity.pdbx_description
1 polymer ?
#
loop_
_entity_poly.entity_id
_entity_poly.type
_entity_poly.pdbx_seq_one_letter_code
_entity_poly.pdbx_strand_id
1 'polypeptide(L)'
;MNTVNARFTVGEVVHHLLFDYRGVVFDADACFAGTDAWYDQVAKSRPPKDQPWYHLLVDGASHTTYVAERHLEKDLDVRPVNHVLVSEMFERFENGVYVPKMAAN
;
A
#
# COMPACT_ATOMS: atom_id res chain seq x y z
N MET A 1 -9.62 21.20 -12.25
CA MET A 1 -9.78 19.89 -11.58
C MET A 1 -8.42 19.56 -10.98
N ASN A 2 -8.34 19.43 -9.66
CA ASN A 2 -7.07 19.07 -9.00
C ASN A 2 -6.91 17.56 -9.16
N THR A 3 -6.10 17.13 -10.13
CA THR A 3 -5.82 15.71 -10.33
C THR A 3 -4.86 15.26 -9.24
N VAL A 4 -5.34 14.45 -8.30
CA VAL A 4 -4.45 13.79 -7.33
C VAL A 4 -3.69 12.71 -8.09
N ASN A 5 -2.37 12.81 -8.14
CA ASN A 5 -1.51 11.86 -8.85
C ASN A 5 -0.94 10.85 -7.86
N ALA A 6 -1.45 9.62 -7.89
CA ALA A 6 -0.94 8.51 -7.10
C ALA A 6 0.41 8.03 -7.68
N ARG A 7 1.43 7.94 -6.83
CA ARG A 7 2.78 7.50 -7.20
C ARG A 7 2.91 5.98 -7.34
N PHE A 8 2.01 5.23 -6.72
CA PHE A 8 2.05 3.77 -6.70
C PHE A 8 0.70 3.20 -7.12
N THR A 9 0.72 2.04 -7.74
CA THR A 9 -0.48 1.34 -8.21
C THR A 9 -0.67 0.01 -7.48
N VAL A 10 -1.90 -0.51 -7.50
CA VAL A 10 -2.21 -1.83 -6.93
C VAL A 10 -1.34 -2.89 -7.58
N GLY A 11 -0.69 -3.69 -6.74
CA GLY A 11 0.26 -4.73 -7.12
C GLY A 11 1.73 -4.30 -7.05
N GLU A 12 2.04 -3.01 -6.92
CA GLU A 12 3.42 -2.55 -6.71
C GLU A 12 3.93 -2.90 -5.32
N VAL A 13 5.18 -3.36 -5.26
CA VAL A 13 5.91 -3.55 -4.00
C VAL A 13 6.58 -2.23 -3.61
N VAL A 14 6.33 -1.80 -2.38
CA VAL A 14 6.84 -0.55 -1.81
C VAL A 14 7.62 -0.83 -0.53
N HIS A 15 8.45 0.14 -0.16
CA HIS A 15 9.23 0.14 1.07
C HIS A 15 8.80 1.32 1.96
N HIS A 16 8.62 1.05 3.26
CA HIS A 16 8.19 2.04 4.23
C HIS A 16 9.38 2.74 4.90
N LEU A 17 9.63 4.00 4.54
CA LEU A 17 10.80 4.78 4.93
C LEU A 17 11.07 4.87 6.44
N LEU A 18 10.03 4.96 7.27
CA LEU A 18 10.20 5.15 8.73
C LEU A 18 10.29 3.86 9.54
N PHE A 19 9.77 2.75 9.01
CA PHE A 19 9.62 1.49 9.76
C PHE A 19 10.33 0.32 9.08
N ASP A 20 11.00 0.59 7.96
CA ASP A 20 11.93 -0.32 7.28
C ASP A 20 11.30 -1.68 6.94
N TYR A 21 10.06 -1.66 6.43
CA TYR A 21 9.36 -2.86 5.98
C TYR A 21 8.89 -2.74 4.54
N ARG A 22 8.75 -3.90 3.89
CA ARG A 22 8.22 -4.03 2.53
C ARG A 22 6.74 -4.42 2.57
N GLY A 23 6.00 -4.02 1.55
CA GLY A 23 4.63 -4.49 1.37
C GLY A 23 4.15 -4.31 -0.06
N VAL A 24 3.10 -5.04 -0.43
CA VAL A 24 2.42 -4.85 -1.73
C VAL A 24 1.18 -4.00 -1.53
N VAL A 25 1.00 -3.00 -2.39
CA VAL A 25 -0.23 -2.21 -2.46
C VAL A 25 -1.37 -3.11 -2.93
N PHE A 26 -2.41 -3.29 -2.11
CA PHE A 26 -3.61 -4.02 -2.54
C PHE A 26 -4.83 -3.11 -2.74
N ASP A 27 -4.79 -1.88 -2.22
CA ASP A 27 -5.81 -0.86 -2.43
C ASP A 27 -5.21 0.55 -2.25
N ALA A 28 -5.86 1.56 -2.84
CA ALA A 28 -5.42 2.95 -2.83
C ALA A 28 -6.61 3.92 -2.73
N ASP A 29 -6.58 4.80 -1.74
CA ASP A 29 -7.51 5.90 -1.59
C ASP A 29 -6.89 7.21 -2.10
N ALA A 30 -7.63 8.00 -2.87
CA ALA A 30 -7.16 9.30 -3.34
C ALA A 30 -6.89 10.31 -2.21
N CYS A 31 -7.60 10.14 -1.08
CA CYS A 31 -7.49 10.92 0.14
C CYS A 31 -7.61 9.97 1.34
N PHE A 32 -7.20 10.41 2.52
CA PHE A 32 -7.41 9.67 3.76
C PHE A 32 -8.90 9.30 3.94
N ALA A 33 -9.18 8.00 4.06
CA ALA A 33 -10.52 7.43 4.21
C ALA A 33 -10.75 6.78 5.59
N GLY A 34 -9.78 6.91 6.51
CA GLY A 34 -9.91 6.42 7.88
C GLY A 34 -10.72 7.36 8.78
N THR A 35 -10.92 6.97 10.04
CA THR A 35 -11.59 7.83 11.02
C THR A 35 -10.64 8.88 11.58
N ASP A 36 -11.18 10.02 12.02
CA ASP A 36 -10.37 11.06 12.69
C ASP A 36 -9.69 10.52 13.97
N ALA A 37 -10.40 9.67 14.73
CA ALA A 37 -9.84 9.02 15.91
C ALA A 37 -8.62 8.15 15.57
N TRP A 38 -8.70 7.37 14.49
CA TRP A 38 -7.57 6.59 14.01
C TRP A 38 -6.41 7.49 13.58
N TYR A 39 -6.71 8.57 12.84
CA TYR A 39 -5.70 9.53 12.40
C TYR A 39 -4.95 10.18 13.58
N ASP A 40 -5.69 10.55 14.64
CA ASP A 40 -5.11 11.11 15.86
C ASP A 40 -4.24 10.13 16.65
N GLN A 41 -4.63 8.86 16.65
CA GLN A 41 -3.93 7.84 17.42
C GLN A 41 -2.72 7.27 16.68
N VAL A 42 -2.83 7.02 15.38
CA VAL A 42 -1.86 6.22 14.60
C VAL A 42 -0.96 7.10 13.74
N ALA A 43 -1.50 8.11 13.06
CA ALA A 43 -0.76 8.92 12.09
C ALA A 43 0.07 10.04 12.75
N LYS A 44 1.05 9.66 13.58
CA LYS A 44 1.82 10.59 14.44
C LYS A 44 2.54 11.71 13.68
N SER A 45 3.01 11.46 12.46
CA SER A 45 3.66 12.46 11.61
C SER A 45 2.68 13.43 10.93
N ARG A 46 1.37 13.29 11.19
CA ARG A 46 0.29 14.12 10.65
C ARG A 46 0.38 14.32 9.12
N PRO A 47 0.47 13.23 8.34
CA PRO A 47 0.51 13.31 6.87
C PRO A 47 -0.78 13.93 6.31
N PRO A 48 -0.71 14.68 5.20
CA PRO A 48 -1.88 15.33 4.62
C PRO A 48 -3.02 14.33 4.33
N LYS A 49 -4.25 14.71 4.68
CA LYS A 49 -5.45 13.89 4.44
C LYS A 49 -5.95 14.01 3.00
N ASP A 50 -5.55 15.04 2.27
CA ASP A 50 -5.93 15.34 0.88
C ASP A 50 -4.93 14.79 -0.16
N GLN A 51 -4.08 13.86 0.25
CA GLN A 51 -3.09 13.16 -0.58
C GLN A 51 -3.39 11.66 -0.56
N PRO A 52 -2.81 10.85 -1.47
CA PRO A 52 -3.05 9.42 -1.53
C PRO A 52 -2.62 8.65 -0.28
N TRP A 53 -3.43 7.65 0.07
CA TRP A 53 -3.13 6.66 1.11
C TRP A 53 -3.29 5.26 0.55
N TYR A 54 -2.49 4.33 1.05
CA TYR A 54 -2.38 2.99 0.51
C TYR A 54 -2.61 1.95 1.59
N HIS A 55 -3.29 0.87 1.21
CA HIS A 55 -3.39 -0.33 2.03
C HIS A 55 -2.35 -1.34 1.54
N LEU A 56 -1.52 -1.80 2.47
CA LEU A 56 -0.40 -2.71 2.18
C LEU A 56 -0.59 -4.05 2.86
N LEU A 57 -0.26 -5.14 2.15
CA LEU A 57 0.02 -6.43 2.79
C LEU A 57 1.51 -6.42 3.18
N VAL A 58 1.81 -6.59 4.46
CA VAL A 58 3.19 -6.48 4.98
C VAL A 58 3.96 -7.78 4.78
N ASP A 59 5.17 -7.68 4.22
CA ASP A 59 6.05 -8.83 3.98
C ASP A 59 6.47 -9.51 5.29
N GLY A 60 6.26 -10.83 5.37
CA GLY A 60 6.58 -11.63 6.56
C GLY A 60 5.59 -11.49 7.72
N ALA A 61 4.48 -10.77 7.54
CA ALA A 61 3.45 -10.60 8.54
C ALA A 61 2.08 -11.07 8.02
N SER A 62 1.10 -11.17 8.93
CA SER A 62 -0.29 -11.51 8.60
C SER A 62 -1.25 -10.32 8.63
N HIS A 63 -0.76 -9.14 9.02
CA HIS A 63 -1.57 -7.93 9.15
C HIS A 63 -1.34 -7.00 7.96
N THR A 64 -2.31 -6.11 7.75
CA THR A 64 -2.22 -5.03 6.77
C THR A 64 -1.92 -3.70 7.45
N THR A 65 -1.45 -2.73 6.67
CA THR A 65 -1.18 -1.36 7.15
C THR A 65 -1.82 -0.33 6.23
N TYR A 66 -2.25 0.78 6.82
CA TYR A 66 -2.77 1.94 6.08
C TYR A 66 -1.80 3.11 6.19
N VAL A 67 -1.26 3.56 5.06
CA VAL A 67 -0.05 4.39 5.02
C VAL A 67 -0.19 5.54 4.03
N ALA A 68 0.21 6.75 4.45
CA ALA A 68 0.29 7.90 3.56
C ALA A 68 1.46 7.78 2.57
N GLU A 69 1.24 8.18 1.31
CA GLU A 69 2.21 8.09 0.21
C GLU A 69 3.63 8.59 0.56
N ARG A 70 3.71 9.69 1.32
CA ARG A 70 4.98 10.34 1.68
C ARG A 70 5.91 9.48 2.53
N HIS A 71 5.43 8.37 3.09
CA HIS A 71 6.25 7.42 3.84
C HIS A 71 6.67 6.22 3.00
N LEU A 72 6.33 6.19 1.71
CA LEU A 72 6.60 5.09 0.81
C LEU A 72 7.61 5.48 -0.26
N GLU A 73 8.43 4.51 -0.62
CA GLU A 73 9.28 4.53 -1.80
C GLU A 73 9.14 3.22 -2.57
N LYS A 74 9.63 3.20 -3.81
CA LYS A 74 9.60 1.99 -4.63
C LYS A 74 10.57 0.96 -4.06
N ASP A 75 10.13 -0.28 -3.91
CA ASP A 75 11.02 -1.38 -3.57
C ASP A 75 11.94 -1.72 -4.74
N LEU A 76 13.24 -1.85 -4.46
CA LEU A 76 14.27 -2.13 -5.48
C LEU A 76 14.58 -3.62 -5.61
N ASP A 77 14.05 -4.45 -4.72
CA ASP A 77 14.47 -5.85 -4.56
C ASP A 77 13.80 -6.78 -5.59
N VAL A 78 12.75 -6.34 -6.30
CA VAL A 78 12.03 -7.13 -7.35
C VAL A 78 11.66 -8.54 -6.87
N ARG A 79 11.46 -8.71 -5.56
CA ARG A 79 11.09 -9.99 -4.94
C ARG A 79 9.63 -9.96 -4.48
N PRO A 80 8.92 -11.10 -4.57
CA PRO A 80 7.59 -11.23 -4.00
C PRO A 80 7.59 -10.93 -2.50
N VAL A 81 6.44 -10.54 -1.96
CA VAL A 81 6.19 -10.47 -0.52
C VAL A 81 5.56 -11.78 -0.02
N ASN A 82 5.90 -12.18 1.19
CA ASN A 82 5.33 -13.32 1.90
C ASN A 82 4.20 -12.85 2.81
N HIS A 83 2.94 -12.96 2.35
CA HIS A 83 1.77 -12.63 3.16
C HIS A 83 0.61 -13.57 2.80
N VAL A 84 -0.16 -13.99 3.81
CA VAL A 84 -1.20 -15.03 3.68
C VAL A 84 -2.30 -14.71 2.66
N LEU A 85 -2.61 -13.42 2.47
CA LEU A 85 -3.62 -12.94 1.51
C LEU A 85 -3.10 -12.74 0.08
N VAL A 86 -1.80 -12.91 -0.19
CA VAL A 86 -1.24 -12.64 -1.53
C VAL A 86 -1.87 -13.54 -2.58
N SER A 87 -1.98 -14.85 -2.29
CA SER A 87 -2.59 -15.81 -3.20
C SER A 87 -4.09 -15.63 -3.37
N GLU A 88 -4.74 -14.89 -2.46
CA GLU A 88 -6.16 -14.55 -2.57
C GLU A 88 -6.35 -13.35 -3.51
N MET A 89 -5.55 -12.30 -3.33
CA MET A 89 -5.70 -11.00 -3.99
C MET A 89 -5.04 -10.90 -5.37
N PHE A 90 -3.99 -11.69 -5.63
CA PHE A 90 -3.19 -11.59 -6.85
C PHE A 90 -3.09 -12.92 -7.60
N GLU A 91 -3.04 -12.84 -8.93
CA GLU A 91 -2.95 -14.00 -9.83
C GLU A 91 -1.50 -14.47 -10.03
N ARG A 92 -0.59 -13.52 -10.26
CA ARG A 92 0.82 -13.79 -10.57
C ARG A 92 1.69 -12.58 -10.23
N PHE A 93 3.00 -12.80 -10.18
CA PHE A 93 4.01 -11.78 -9.95
C PHE A 93 4.95 -11.71 -11.16
N GLU A 94 4.97 -10.57 -11.85
CA GLU A 94 5.70 -10.37 -13.10
C GLU A 94 6.47 -9.06 -13.05
N ASN A 95 7.77 -9.10 -13.35
CA ASN A 95 8.64 -7.91 -13.44
C ASN A 95 8.59 -6.99 -12.19
N GLY A 96 8.45 -7.56 -11.00
CA GLY A 96 8.40 -6.81 -9.74
C GLY A 96 7.02 -6.28 -9.35
N VAL A 97 5.97 -6.62 -10.10
CA VAL A 97 4.60 -6.14 -9.86
C VAL A 97 3.65 -7.34 -9.83
N TYR A 98 2.70 -7.33 -8.90
CA TYR A 98 1.62 -8.30 -8.86
C TYR A 98 0.50 -7.92 -9.82
N VAL A 99 -0.07 -8.92 -10.49
CA VAL A 99 -1.29 -8.76 -11.29
C VAL A 99 -2.49 -9.04 -10.38
N PRO A 100 -3.38 -8.06 -10.14
CA PRO A 100 -4.59 -8.27 -9.35
C PRO A 100 -5.47 -9.32 -9.99
N LYS A 101 -6.16 -10.13 -9.18
CA LYS A 101 -7.23 -10.96 -9.71
C LYS A 101 -8.34 -10.07 -10.23
N MET A 102 -8.86 -10.35 -11.42
CA MET A 102 -10.08 -9.68 -11.85
C MET A 102 -11.21 -10.09 -10.91
N ALA A 103 -11.91 -9.11 -10.32
CA ALA A 103 -13.18 -9.40 -9.67
C ALA A 103 -14.13 -9.96 -10.75
N ALA A 104 -14.53 -11.21 -10.61
CA ALA A 104 -15.63 -11.75 -11.40
C ALA A 104 -16.89 -11.01 -10.96
N ASN A 105 -17.40 -10.11 -11.82
CA ASN A 105 -18.67 -9.42 -11.65
C ASN A 105 -19.85 -10.40 -11.62
#